data_AF-A0A3L7RZT5-F1
#
_entry.id   AF-A0A3L7RZT5-F1
#
_cell.length_a   1.000
_cell.length_b   1.000
_cell.length_c   1.000
_cell.angle_alpha   90.00
_cell.angle_beta   90.00
_cell.angle_gamma   90.00
#
_symmetry.space_group_name_H-M   'P 1'
#
loop_
_entity.id
_entity.type
_entity.pdbx_description
1 polymer ?
#
loop_
_entity_poly.entity_id
_entity_poly.type
_entity_poly.pdbx_seq_one_letter_code
_entity_poly.pdbx_strand_id
1 'polypeptide(L)'
;FTPANVEGSLVTDRQGRRKATLVGMPAINPESGKPQYVDEDGVPIEEDDAEAVPHRPFMLWKDVLVDGTPRIVGGPNVMVPNEALEAGRHYPANGGDLARLLFPVVIADEKEINPNVKPDDAWGWLPPPLVGEGRKVQSGWLHKFLLNPAPIRPAAVLRMPKFNFQSSEASALANYFAAVDGADYPYIYDPRLDESSVTTAEATHPGHLEGAMKIVTNNNYCVKCHLVGGYSPPGNPKALAPQLEVVHERLRPDYVHNWIANPKRYLPYTGMPVNIPFDKPVSQDLYHGTSDQQLDALTDLLMHYDRFAKRNLSLDAYLKQPPAAEPSSAQPAASIDSSPSEPIPGPTDGPVPTIPAGTGSVTLLHPDRPAVSRTIAVAGSD
;
A
#
# COMPACT_ATOMS: atom_id res chain seq x y z
N PHE A 1 -11.01 2.02 -23.56
CA PHE A 1 -11.41 3.23 -24.31
C PHE A 1 -12.33 2.84 -25.45
N THR A 2 -13.37 3.63 -25.71
CA THR A 2 -14.26 3.42 -26.86
C THR A 2 -13.63 3.99 -28.14
N PRO A 3 -14.07 3.57 -29.34
CA PRO A 3 -13.64 4.20 -30.60
C PRO A 3 -13.83 5.72 -30.61
N ALA A 4 -14.94 6.22 -30.07
CA ALA A 4 -15.19 7.66 -29.94
C ALA A 4 -14.17 8.37 -29.04
N ASN A 5 -13.68 7.71 -27.97
CA ASN A 5 -12.60 8.28 -27.16
C ASN A 5 -11.30 8.39 -27.96
N VAL A 6 -10.99 7.38 -28.78
CA VAL A 6 -9.78 7.35 -29.62
C VAL A 6 -9.84 8.49 -30.64
N GLU A 7 -10.94 8.61 -31.39
CA GLU A 7 -11.15 9.71 -32.33
C GLU A 7 -11.05 11.08 -31.65
N GLY A 8 -11.67 11.24 -30.48
CA GLY A 8 -11.60 12.47 -29.69
C GLY A 8 -10.17 12.86 -29.30
N SER A 9 -9.31 11.89 -29.01
CA SER A 9 -7.89 12.15 -28.67
C SER A 9 -7.03 12.60 -29.85
N LEU A 10 -7.51 12.42 -31.09
CA LEU A 10 -6.82 12.83 -32.31
C LEU A 10 -7.19 14.25 -32.77
N VAL A 11 -8.24 14.84 -32.18
CA VAL A 11 -8.72 16.19 -32.49
C VAL A 11 -7.68 17.23 -32.08
N THR A 12 -7.39 18.14 -33.01
CA THR A 12 -6.45 19.25 -32.81
C THR A 12 -7.18 20.55 -32.46
N ASP A 13 -6.53 21.40 -31.67
CA ASP A 13 -6.98 22.77 -31.46
C ASP A 13 -6.65 23.68 -32.65
N ARG A 14 -7.02 24.96 -32.57
CA ARG A 14 -6.76 25.95 -33.64
C ARG A 14 -5.27 26.17 -33.94
N GLN A 15 -4.39 25.73 -33.04
CA GLN A 15 -2.93 25.80 -33.20
C GLN A 15 -2.37 24.45 -33.70
N GLY A 16 -3.22 23.50 -34.07
CA GLY A 16 -2.81 22.18 -34.55
C GLY A 16 -2.39 21.22 -33.45
N ARG A 17 -2.58 21.56 -32.16
CA ARG A 17 -2.11 20.74 -31.03
C ARG A 17 -3.20 19.79 -30.55
N ARG A 18 -2.83 18.55 -30.28
CA ARG A 18 -3.69 17.59 -29.58
C ARG A 18 -3.59 17.77 -28.08
N LYS A 19 -4.58 17.27 -27.35
CA LYS A 19 -4.67 17.43 -25.89
C LYS A 19 -4.86 16.09 -25.23
N ALA A 20 -4.08 15.85 -24.19
CA ALA A 20 -4.24 14.75 -23.25
C ALA A 20 -4.21 15.29 -21.82
N THR A 21 -4.94 14.65 -20.91
CA THR A 21 -4.89 14.97 -19.47
C THR A 21 -4.26 13.79 -18.75
N LEU A 22 -3.02 13.98 -18.30
CA LEU A 22 -2.30 12.98 -17.51
C LEU A 22 -2.66 13.15 -16.04
N VAL A 23 -3.02 12.05 -15.37
CA VAL A 23 -3.19 12.01 -13.91
C VAL A 23 -2.16 11.05 -13.37
N GLY A 24 -1.23 11.57 -12.58
CA GLY A 24 -0.16 10.76 -12.01
C GLY A 24 0.96 11.59 -11.43
N MET A 25 2.18 11.04 -11.45
CA MET A 25 3.36 11.70 -10.89
C MET A 25 4.54 11.66 -11.85
N PRO A 26 5.33 12.74 -11.95
CA PRO A 26 6.60 12.67 -12.66
C PRO A 26 7.55 11.70 -11.95
N ALA A 27 8.44 11.07 -12.71
CA ALA A 27 9.58 10.38 -12.14
C ALA A 27 10.39 11.37 -11.29
N ILE A 28 10.91 10.89 -10.17
CA ILE A 28 11.66 11.71 -9.21
C ILE A 28 13.12 11.26 -9.27
N ASN A 29 14.02 12.22 -9.36
CA ASN A 29 15.44 11.98 -9.31
C ASN A 29 15.81 11.44 -7.91
N PRO A 30 16.53 10.31 -7.83
CA PRO A 30 16.79 9.62 -6.57
C PRO A 30 17.80 10.32 -5.65
N GLU A 31 18.50 11.34 -6.14
CA GLU A 31 19.52 12.08 -5.38
C GLU A 31 18.97 13.43 -4.93
N SER A 32 18.31 14.17 -5.82
CA SER A 32 17.79 15.51 -5.54
C SER A 32 16.36 15.54 -4.99
N GLY A 33 15.58 14.46 -5.18
CA GLY A 33 14.15 14.44 -4.84
C GLY A 33 13.27 15.36 -5.71
N LYS A 34 13.83 15.95 -6.77
CA LYS A 34 13.11 16.79 -7.74
C LYS A 34 12.60 15.97 -8.93
N PRO A 35 11.66 16.48 -9.75
CA PRO A 35 11.31 15.83 -11.01
C PRO A 35 12.53 15.51 -11.87
N GLN A 36 12.59 14.29 -12.41
CA GLN A 36 13.65 13.83 -13.29
C GLN A 36 13.43 14.36 -14.71
N TYR A 37 14.48 14.96 -15.27
CA TYR A 37 14.57 15.31 -16.68
C TYR A 37 15.33 14.23 -17.44
N VAL A 38 14.92 13.98 -18.68
CA VAL A 38 15.55 13.02 -19.59
C VAL A 38 15.53 13.57 -21.00
N ASP A 39 16.40 13.07 -21.88
CA ASP A 39 16.33 13.34 -23.31
C ASP A 39 15.21 12.52 -24.00
N GLU A 40 15.16 12.59 -25.33
CA GLU A 40 14.17 11.86 -26.14
C GLU A 40 14.31 10.33 -26.08
N ASP A 41 15.51 9.84 -25.76
CA ASP A 41 15.81 8.41 -25.60
C ASP A 41 15.59 7.93 -24.15
N GLY A 42 15.28 8.86 -23.23
CA GLY A 42 15.03 8.58 -21.82
C GLY A 42 16.29 8.51 -20.96
N VAL A 43 17.42 9.00 -21.46
CA VAL A 43 18.66 9.14 -20.70
C VAL A 43 18.52 10.34 -19.75
N PRO A 44 18.85 10.19 -18.45
CA PRO A 44 18.87 11.31 -17.51
C PRO A 44 19.74 12.48 -18.00
N ILE A 45 19.21 13.69 -17.92
CA ILE A 45 19.92 14.95 -18.22
C ILE A 45 19.74 15.94 -17.07
N GLU A 46 20.61 16.94 -17.02
CA GLU A 46 20.44 18.11 -16.16
C GLU A 46 19.35 19.03 -16.71
N GLU A 47 18.72 19.82 -15.83
CA GLU A 47 17.60 20.70 -16.19
C GLU A 47 18.00 21.82 -17.17
N ASP A 48 19.26 22.26 -17.13
CA ASP A 48 19.81 23.36 -17.93
C ASP A 48 20.67 22.89 -19.12
N ASP A 49 20.58 21.61 -19.49
CA ASP A 49 21.26 21.09 -20.67
C ASP A 49 20.66 21.69 -21.95
N ALA A 50 21.41 22.62 -22.55
CA ALA A 50 21.00 23.34 -23.76
C ALA A 50 21.11 22.51 -25.05
N GLU A 51 21.76 21.35 -25.01
CA GLU A 51 21.96 20.48 -26.17
C GLU A 51 20.87 19.42 -26.30
N ALA A 52 20.13 19.14 -25.21
CA ALA A 52 19.07 18.14 -25.16
C ALA A 52 17.67 18.76 -25.29
N VAL A 53 16.72 17.98 -25.82
CA VAL A 53 15.28 18.32 -25.77
C VAL A 53 14.68 17.68 -24.51
N PRO A 54 14.40 18.46 -23.45
CA PRO A 54 14.02 17.89 -22.17
C PRO A 54 12.62 17.29 -22.21
N HIS A 55 12.52 16.06 -21.71
CA HIS A 55 11.29 15.33 -21.43
C HIS A 55 11.18 15.03 -19.93
N ARG A 56 9.95 14.78 -19.47
CA ARG A 56 9.68 14.26 -18.13
C ARG A 56 8.98 12.91 -18.24
N PRO A 57 9.57 11.82 -17.71
CA PRO A 57 8.86 10.56 -17.58
C PRO A 57 7.71 10.72 -16.57
N PHE A 58 6.52 10.31 -16.96
CA PHE A 58 5.32 10.48 -16.15
C PHE A 58 4.65 9.14 -15.85
N MET A 59 4.62 8.76 -14.58
CA MET A 59 3.97 7.56 -14.07
C MET A 59 2.47 7.80 -13.93
N LEU A 60 1.65 6.99 -14.60
CA LEU A 60 0.21 7.15 -14.64
C LEU A 60 -0.49 6.53 -13.42
N TRP A 61 -1.53 7.24 -12.96
CA TRP A 61 -2.48 6.81 -11.92
C TRP A 61 -3.91 6.73 -12.47
N LYS A 62 -4.15 7.25 -13.67
CA LYS A 62 -5.31 6.95 -14.49
C LYS A 62 -4.86 6.64 -15.91
N ASP A 63 -5.55 5.70 -16.55
CA ASP A 63 -5.35 5.42 -17.96
C ASP A 63 -5.62 6.69 -18.78
N VAL A 64 -4.86 6.88 -19.85
CA VAL A 64 -4.99 8.04 -20.73
C VAL A 64 -4.79 7.64 -22.18
N LEU A 65 -5.47 8.33 -23.10
CA LEU A 65 -5.18 8.26 -24.52
C LEU A 65 -4.22 9.40 -24.88
N VAL A 66 -3.10 9.03 -25.50
CA VAL A 66 -2.15 9.97 -26.09
C VAL A 66 -2.04 9.62 -27.56
N ASP A 67 -2.44 10.55 -28.43
CA ASP A 67 -2.40 10.38 -29.89
C ASP A 67 -3.09 9.10 -30.38
N GLY A 68 -4.32 8.87 -29.92
CA GLY A 68 -5.10 7.68 -30.27
C GLY A 68 -4.62 6.39 -29.61
N THR A 69 -3.50 6.41 -28.88
CA THR A 69 -2.90 5.21 -28.31
C THR A 69 -3.14 5.15 -26.80
N PRO A 70 -3.67 4.04 -26.27
CA PRO A 70 -3.85 3.89 -24.82
C PRO A 70 -2.49 3.82 -24.11
N ARG A 71 -2.39 4.54 -23.01
CA ARG A 71 -1.34 4.43 -21.99
C ARG A 71 -2.02 4.03 -20.70
N ILE A 72 -1.61 2.91 -20.15
CA ILE A 72 -2.28 2.29 -19.02
C ILE A 72 -1.49 2.49 -17.73
N VAL A 73 -2.21 2.57 -16.61
CA VAL A 73 -1.63 2.51 -15.27
C VAL A 73 -0.79 1.23 -15.13
N GLY A 74 0.39 1.33 -14.53
CA GLY A 74 1.32 0.20 -14.39
C GLY A 74 2.09 -0.19 -15.64
N GLY A 75 1.86 0.50 -16.77
CA GLY A 75 2.70 0.41 -17.97
C GLY A 75 3.96 1.28 -17.87
N PRO A 76 4.76 1.36 -18.95
CA PRO A 76 5.90 2.28 -19.03
C PRO A 76 5.50 3.73 -18.79
N ASN A 77 6.40 4.52 -18.22
CA ASN A 77 6.20 5.96 -18.05
C ASN A 77 5.92 6.63 -19.41
N VAL A 78 5.03 7.61 -19.41
CA VAL A 78 4.78 8.43 -20.59
C VAL A 78 5.87 9.50 -20.65
N MET A 79 6.62 9.54 -21.75
CA MET A 79 7.62 10.59 -21.99
C MET A 79 6.89 11.85 -22.44
N VAL A 80 6.91 12.90 -21.62
CA VAL A 80 6.20 14.15 -21.92
C VAL A 80 7.22 15.25 -22.24
N PRO A 81 7.20 15.84 -23.45
CA PRO A 81 8.07 16.97 -23.77
C PRO A 81 7.85 18.12 -22.77
N ASN A 82 8.93 18.74 -22.30
CA ASN A 82 8.82 19.81 -21.31
C ASN A 82 8.04 21.03 -21.86
N GLU A 83 8.19 21.36 -23.15
CA GLU A 83 7.39 22.39 -23.82
C GLU A 83 5.89 22.09 -23.76
N ALA A 84 5.50 20.82 -23.95
CA ALA A 84 4.10 20.41 -23.88
C ALA A 84 3.53 20.54 -22.47
N LEU A 85 4.36 20.33 -21.44
CA LEU A 85 4.01 20.62 -20.07
C LEU A 85 3.80 22.12 -19.90
N GLU A 86 4.80 22.95 -20.20
CA GLU A 86 4.74 24.42 -20.03
C GLU A 86 3.56 25.08 -20.77
N ALA A 87 3.23 24.58 -21.96
CA ALA A 87 2.07 25.05 -22.73
C ALA A 87 0.71 24.59 -22.16
N GLY A 88 0.73 23.58 -21.28
CA GLY A 88 -0.42 22.94 -20.66
C GLY A 88 -0.93 23.65 -19.40
N ARG A 89 -1.88 23.00 -18.72
CA ARG A 89 -2.34 23.42 -17.39
C ARG A 89 -1.93 22.36 -16.39
N HIS A 90 -1.37 22.81 -15.27
CA HIS A 90 -0.94 21.94 -14.17
C HIS A 90 -1.79 22.18 -12.94
N TYR A 91 -2.07 21.10 -12.23
CA TYR A 91 -2.73 21.14 -10.93
C TYR A 91 -1.85 20.39 -9.94
N PRO A 92 -1.58 20.97 -8.75
CA PRO A 92 -0.82 20.28 -7.73
C PRO A 92 -1.54 19.00 -7.28
N ALA A 93 -0.76 18.00 -6.86
CA ALA A 93 -1.31 16.84 -6.19
C ALA A 93 -1.85 17.22 -4.80
N ASN A 94 -2.89 16.53 -4.36
CA ASN A 94 -3.36 16.61 -2.99
C ASN A 94 -2.50 15.68 -2.11
N GLY A 95 -1.41 16.21 -1.58
CA GLY A 95 -0.46 15.48 -0.72
C GLY A 95 0.64 14.73 -1.49
N GLY A 96 1.29 13.80 -0.78
CA GLY A 96 2.45 13.05 -1.28
C GLY A 96 3.80 13.76 -1.08
N ASP A 97 3.80 15.00 -0.59
CA ASP A 97 5.03 15.80 -0.43
C ASP A 97 6.01 15.17 0.55
N LEU A 98 5.51 14.62 1.67
CA LEU A 98 6.37 13.91 2.62
C LEU A 98 7.05 12.68 1.98
N ALA A 99 6.34 11.94 1.12
CA ALA A 99 6.94 10.81 0.42
C ALA A 99 8.05 11.28 -0.54
N ARG A 100 7.82 12.37 -1.29
CA ARG A 100 8.83 12.96 -2.20
C ARG A 100 10.05 13.48 -1.46
N LEU A 101 9.86 14.16 -0.33
CA LEU A 101 10.94 14.69 0.51
C LEU A 101 11.81 13.57 1.09
N LEU A 102 11.19 12.45 1.46
CA LEU A 102 11.90 11.31 2.04
C LEU A 102 12.54 10.39 0.98
N PHE A 103 12.09 10.45 -0.28
CA PHE A 103 12.56 9.55 -1.35
C PHE A 103 14.10 9.49 -1.48
N PRO A 104 14.83 10.61 -1.65
CA PRO A 104 16.29 10.54 -1.74
C PRO A 104 16.94 10.10 -0.41
N VAL A 105 16.35 10.46 0.74
CA VAL A 105 16.87 10.10 2.07
C VAL A 105 16.83 8.60 2.28
N VAL A 106 15.69 7.95 2.02
CA VAL A 106 15.56 6.50 2.26
C VAL A 106 16.41 5.67 1.31
N ILE A 107 16.73 6.20 0.12
CA ILE A 107 17.65 5.57 -0.83
C ILE A 107 19.08 5.71 -0.33
N ALA A 108 19.49 6.89 0.11
CA ALA A 108 20.81 7.12 0.69
C ALA A 108 21.05 6.20 1.90
N ASP A 109 20.09 6.15 2.83
CA ASP A 109 20.15 5.27 4.00
C ASP A 109 20.27 3.79 3.61
N GLU A 110 19.51 3.34 2.60
CA GLU A 110 19.60 1.94 2.16
C GLU A 110 20.91 1.64 1.43
N LYS A 111 21.48 2.59 0.68
CA LYS A 111 22.77 2.40 -0.01
C LYS A 111 23.91 2.07 0.96
N GLU A 112 23.83 2.53 2.21
CA GLU A 112 24.81 2.19 3.26
C GLU A 112 24.81 0.69 3.61
N ILE A 113 23.65 0.02 3.45
CA ILE A 113 23.45 -1.40 3.78
C ILE A 113 23.52 -2.26 2.51
N ASN A 114 22.92 -1.79 1.43
CA ASN A 114 22.83 -2.45 0.13
C ASN A 114 23.21 -1.47 -0.99
N PRO A 115 24.48 -1.48 -1.44
CA PRO A 115 24.94 -0.61 -2.53
C PRO A 115 24.20 -0.81 -3.86
N ASN A 116 23.50 -1.95 -4.04
CA ASN A 116 22.76 -2.29 -5.25
C ASN A 116 21.26 -2.00 -5.13
N VAL A 117 20.82 -1.21 -4.14
CA VAL A 117 19.43 -0.78 -4.01
C VAL A 117 18.95 -0.12 -5.30
N LYS A 118 17.77 -0.53 -5.77
CA LYS A 118 17.09 0.13 -6.88
C LYS A 118 16.24 1.25 -6.32
N PRO A 119 16.39 2.50 -6.80
CA PRO A 119 15.58 3.62 -6.34
C PRO A 119 14.07 3.37 -6.37
N ASP A 120 13.57 2.65 -7.37
CA ASP A 120 12.15 2.37 -7.51
C ASP A 120 11.57 1.55 -6.35
N ASP A 121 12.39 0.69 -5.71
CA ASP A 121 11.96 -0.11 -4.55
C ASP A 121 11.62 0.78 -3.35
N ALA A 122 12.24 1.97 -3.26
CA ALA A 122 12.06 2.89 -2.15
C ALA A 122 10.62 3.42 -2.03
N TRP A 123 9.88 3.52 -3.14
CA TRP A 123 8.46 3.89 -3.10
C TRP A 123 7.62 2.91 -2.25
N GLY A 124 8.05 1.65 -2.15
CA GLY A 124 7.45 0.65 -1.28
C GLY A 124 7.63 0.91 0.22
N TRP A 125 8.60 1.74 0.61
CA TRP A 125 8.96 2.02 2.00
C TRP A 125 8.41 3.36 2.50
N LEU A 126 8.09 4.26 1.58
CA LEU A 126 7.58 5.60 1.86
C LEU A 126 6.12 5.62 2.30
N PRO A 127 5.64 6.71 2.95
CA PRO A 127 4.22 6.91 3.25
C PRO A 127 3.32 6.61 2.04
N PRO A 128 2.23 5.85 2.21
CA PRO A 128 1.45 5.39 1.07
C PRO A 128 0.60 6.53 0.48
N PRO A 129 0.29 6.48 -0.82
CA PRO A 129 -0.73 7.31 -1.42
C PRO A 129 -2.10 6.98 -0.82
N LEU A 130 -2.97 7.99 -0.77
CA LEU A 130 -4.36 7.82 -0.34
C LEU A 130 -5.33 7.82 -1.53
N VAL A 131 -4.81 7.72 -2.76
CA VAL A 131 -5.61 7.60 -3.97
C VAL A 131 -6.33 6.24 -3.96
N GLY A 132 -7.66 6.25 -4.10
CA GLY A 132 -8.45 5.02 -4.11
C GLY A 132 -8.68 4.42 -2.72
N GLU A 133 -8.30 5.09 -1.63
CA GLU A 133 -8.41 4.55 -0.27
C GLU A 133 -9.85 4.16 0.07
N GLY A 134 -10.85 4.92 -0.38
CA GLY A 134 -12.26 4.62 -0.14
C GLY A 134 -12.71 3.31 -0.77
N ARG A 135 -12.24 2.97 -1.97
CA ARG A 135 -12.52 1.68 -2.63
C ARG A 135 -11.64 0.53 -2.12
N LYS A 136 -10.53 0.85 -1.46
CA LYS A 136 -9.51 -0.12 -1.07
C LYS A 136 -9.79 -0.79 0.27
N VAL A 137 -10.06 0.02 1.30
CA VAL A 137 -10.20 -0.48 2.67
C VAL A 137 -11.66 -0.52 3.11
N GLN A 138 -11.95 -1.40 4.06
CA GLN A 138 -13.23 -1.42 4.75
C GLN A 138 -13.33 -0.19 5.65
N SER A 139 -14.49 0.46 5.60
CA SER A 139 -14.76 1.68 6.34
C SER A 139 -14.65 1.53 7.86
N GLY A 140 -15.16 0.43 8.41
CA GLY A 140 -15.04 0.13 9.83
C GLY A 140 -13.59 -0.09 10.27
N TRP A 141 -12.75 -0.66 9.40
CA TRP A 141 -11.33 -0.79 9.65
C TRP A 141 -10.62 0.57 9.60
N LEU A 142 -10.90 1.40 8.59
CA LEU A 142 -10.27 2.71 8.45
C LEU A 142 -10.58 3.62 9.64
N HIS A 143 -11.83 3.61 10.11
CA HIS A 143 -12.23 4.33 11.33
C HIS A 143 -11.38 3.91 12.54
N LYS A 144 -11.27 2.61 12.81
CA LYS A 144 -10.46 2.08 13.93
C LYS A 144 -8.98 2.42 13.76
N PHE A 145 -8.47 2.29 12.54
CA PHE A 145 -7.07 2.57 12.21
C PHE A 145 -6.71 4.04 12.44
N LEU A 146 -7.59 4.98 12.09
CA LEU A 146 -7.37 6.41 12.32
C LEU A 146 -7.34 6.76 13.82
N LEU A 147 -8.12 6.06 14.65
CA LEU A 147 -8.13 6.25 16.10
C LEU A 147 -6.90 5.64 16.79
N ASN A 148 -6.43 4.49 16.28
CA ASN A 148 -5.28 3.80 16.84
C ASN A 148 -4.45 3.11 15.73
N PRO A 149 -3.57 3.85 15.04
CA PRO A 149 -2.79 3.28 13.95
C PRO A 149 -1.82 2.20 14.43
N ALA A 150 -1.72 1.12 13.65
CA ALA A 150 -0.78 0.02 13.87
C ALA A 150 0.15 -0.16 12.64
N PRO A 151 1.32 -0.78 12.80
CA PRO A 151 2.16 -1.14 11.65
C PRO A 151 1.44 -2.11 10.70
N ILE A 152 1.51 -1.86 9.39
CA ILE A 152 0.93 -2.72 8.34
C ILE A 152 2.00 -3.27 7.40
N ARG A 153 2.91 -2.40 6.96
CA ARG A 153 4.02 -2.75 6.06
C ARG A 153 5.29 -2.86 6.90
N PRO A 154 5.91 -4.04 6.99
CA PRO A 154 7.19 -4.20 7.70
C PRO A 154 8.29 -3.32 7.10
N ALA A 155 8.30 -3.15 5.78
CA ALA A 155 9.30 -2.38 5.06
C ALA A 155 9.13 -0.85 5.16
N ALA A 156 8.05 -0.33 5.77
CA ALA A 156 7.82 1.11 5.81
C ALA A 156 8.77 1.79 6.81
N VAL A 157 9.46 2.85 6.37
CA VAL A 157 10.40 3.61 7.22
C VAL A 157 9.70 4.48 8.27
N LEU A 158 8.42 4.75 8.07
CA LEU A 158 7.61 5.56 8.96
C LEU A 158 6.30 4.86 9.30
N ARG A 159 5.89 5.04 10.56
CA ARG A 159 4.54 4.71 11.04
C ARG A 159 3.61 5.91 10.86
N MET A 160 2.33 5.64 10.71
CA MET A 160 1.31 6.69 10.75
C MET A 160 1.29 7.36 12.14
N PRO A 161 1.37 8.70 12.22
CA PRO A 161 1.20 9.40 13.49
C PRO A 161 -0.18 9.20 14.09
N LYS A 162 -0.26 9.17 15.43
CA LYS A 162 -1.53 9.22 16.13
C LYS A 162 -1.97 10.66 16.28
N PHE A 163 -2.99 11.06 15.53
CA PHE A 163 -3.52 12.43 15.54
C PHE A 163 -4.51 12.71 16.68
N ASN A 164 -4.79 11.71 17.54
CA ASN A 164 -5.74 11.81 18.65
C ASN A 164 -7.14 12.26 18.23
N PHE A 165 -7.61 11.79 17.07
CA PHE A 165 -8.95 12.06 16.57
C PHE A 165 -10.03 11.56 17.54
N GLN A 166 -11.12 12.31 17.61
CA GLN A 166 -12.39 11.80 18.13
C GLN A 166 -13.01 10.81 17.14
N SER A 167 -13.90 9.95 17.64
CA SER A 167 -14.62 8.97 16.79
C SER A 167 -15.39 9.63 15.63
N SER A 168 -15.95 10.83 15.85
CA SER A 168 -16.66 11.60 14.83
C SER A 168 -15.74 12.12 13.73
N GLU A 169 -14.52 12.56 14.07
CA GLU A 169 -13.52 13.03 13.11
C GLU A 169 -12.98 11.87 12.27
N ALA A 170 -12.68 10.73 12.90
CA ALA A 170 -12.30 9.51 12.20
C ALA A 170 -13.41 9.03 11.25
N SER A 171 -14.68 9.14 11.67
CA SER A 171 -15.83 8.82 10.82
C SER A 171 -15.94 9.77 9.63
N ALA A 172 -15.76 11.08 9.86
CA ALA A 172 -15.79 12.08 8.80
C ALA A 172 -14.71 11.83 7.73
N LEU A 173 -13.50 11.45 8.15
CA LEU A 173 -12.41 11.09 7.23
C LEU A 173 -12.72 9.80 6.46
N ALA A 174 -13.22 8.75 7.13
CA ALA A 174 -13.62 7.52 6.45
C ALA A 174 -14.73 7.77 5.41
N ASN A 175 -15.71 8.62 5.75
CA ASN A 175 -16.79 9.04 4.85
C ASN A 175 -16.25 9.85 3.67
N TYR A 176 -15.30 10.75 3.93
CA TYR A 176 -14.68 11.55 2.87
C TYR A 176 -13.99 10.65 1.83
N PHE A 177 -13.17 9.68 2.26
CA PHE A 177 -12.51 8.78 1.32
C PHE A 177 -13.52 7.93 0.54
N ALA A 178 -14.55 7.39 1.20
CA ALA A 178 -15.60 6.64 0.52
C ALA A 178 -16.33 7.51 -0.53
N ALA A 179 -16.69 8.75 -0.18
CA ALA A 179 -17.39 9.67 -1.07
C ALA A 179 -16.53 10.10 -2.27
N VAL A 180 -15.26 10.44 -2.05
CA VAL A 180 -14.32 10.83 -3.12
C VAL A 180 -14.11 9.70 -4.12
N ASP A 181 -14.13 8.46 -3.65
CA ASP A 181 -13.96 7.28 -4.49
C ASP A 181 -15.29 6.65 -4.95
N GLY A 182 -16.44 7.26 -4.63
CA GLY A 182 -17.76 6.70 -4.98
C GLY A 182 -17.97 5.27 -4.47
N ALA A 183 -17.35 4.93 -3.34
CA ALA A 183 -17.54 3.64 -2.68
C ALA A 183 -18.79 3.70 -1.81
N ASP A 184 -19.61 2.64 -1.85
CA ASP A 184 -20.79 2.56 -1.00
C ASP A 184 -20.39 2.50 0.50
N TYR A 185 -21.22 3.04 1.40
CA TYR A 185 -20.89 3.25 2.82
C TYR A 185 -22.18 3.36 3.67
N PRO A 186 -22.24 2.97 4.96
CA PRO A 186 -21.24 2.28 5.82
C PRO A 186 -21.43 0.76 5.89
N TYR A 187 -22.65 0.27 5.66
CA TYR A 187 -23.06 -1.11 5.89
C TYR A 187 -23.35 -1.77 4.55
N ILE A 188 -22.28 -2.08 3.80
CA ILE A 188 -22.44 -2.87 2.59
C ILE A 188 -22.56 -4.33 2.99
N TYR A 189 -23.68 -4.92 2.63
CA TYR A 189 -23.77 -6.37 2.52
C TYR A 189 -23.06 -6.83 1.25
N ASP A 190 -22.03 -7.65 1.40
CA ASP A 190 -21.36 -8.31 0.29
C ASP A 190 -21.65 -9.81 0.37
N PRO A 191 -22.43 -10.38 -0.55
CA PRO A 191 -22.81 -11.79 -0.50
C PRO A 191 -21.61 -12.73 -0.60
N ARG A 192 -20.45 -12.28 -1.08
CA ARG A 192 -19.22 -13.08 -1.08
C ARG A 192 -18.70 -13.33 0.34
N LEU A 193 -19.03 -12.47 1.29
CA LEU A 193 -18.63 -12.62 2.69
C LEU A 193 -19.56 -13.53 3.50
N ASP A 194 -20.66 -13.99 2.92
CA ASP A 194 -21.58 -14.89 3.60
C ASP A 194 -20.99 -16.29 3.80
N GLU A 195 -21.43 -16.96 4.86
CA GLU A 195 -21.00 -18.33 5.10
C GLU A 195 -21.40 -19.29 3.97
N SER A 196 -22.54 -19.04 3.32
CA SER A 196 -23.05 -19.86 2.23
C SER A 196 -22.26 -19.70 0.93
N SER A 197 -21.54 -18.59 0.74
CA SER A 197 -20.74 -18.38 -0.48
C SER A 197 -19.63 -19.42 -0.58
N VAL A 198 -18.84 -19.56 0.48
CA VAL A 198 -17.76 -20.55 0.58
C VAL A 198 -18.30 -21.97 0.51
N THR A 199 -19.43 -22.27 1.15
CA THR A 199 -20.05 -23.60 1.05
C THR A 199 -20.44 -23.93 -0.39
N THR A 200 -20.95 -22.94 -1.13
CA THR A 200 -21.30 -23.11 -2.55
C THR A 200 -20.05 -23.29 -3.42
N ALA A 201 -19.00 -22.51 -3.14
CA ALA A 201 -17.71 -22.62 -3.82
C ALA A 201 -17.09 -24.00 -3.61
N GLU A 202 -17.05 -24.50 -2.37
CA GLU A 202 -16.55 -25.85 -2.04
C GLU A 202 -17.38 -26.97 -2.67
N ALA A 203 -18.71 -26.82 -2.75
CA ALA A 203 -19.57 -27.79 -3.40
C ALA A 203 -19.34 -27.83 -4.93
N THR A 204 -19.06 -26.68 -5.53
CA THR A 204 -18.78 -26.54 -6.96
C THR A 204 -17.36 -26.99 -7.30
N HIS A 205 -16.41 -26.76 -6.40
CA HIS A 205 -15.00 -27.04 -6.56
C HIS A 205 -14.41 -27.62 -5.26
N PRO A 206 -14.44 -28.95 -5.07
CA PRO A 206 -13.95 -29.56 -3.84
C PRO A 206 -12.48 -29.23 -3.57
N GLY A 207 -12.20 -28.70 -2.38
CA GLY A 207 -10.85 -28.28 -2.00
C GLY A 207 -10.51 -26.86 -2.46
N HIS A 208 -11.52 -25.99 -2.62
CA HIS A 208 -11.37 -24.64 -3.13
C HIS A 208 -10.42 -23.83 -2.24
N LEU A 209 -10.70 -23.77 -0.93
CA LEU A 209 -9.87 -23.04 0.01
C LEU A 209 -8.55 -23.76 0.30
N GLU A 210 -8.54 -25.09 0.39
CA GLU A 210 -7.31 -25.85 0.61
C GLU A 210 -6.33 -25.70 -0.56
N GLY A 211 -6.82 -25.69 -1.80
CA GLY A 211 -6.02 -25.45 -2.99
C GLY A 211 -5.44 -24.04 -3.01
N ALA A 212 -6.25 -23.02 -2.69
CA ALA A 212 -5.77 -21.65 -2.52
C ALA A 212 -4.69 -21.56 -1.43
N MET A 213 -4.85 -22.29 -0.32
CA MET A 213 -3.86 -22.29 0.76
C MET A 213 -2.54 -22.91 0.29
N LYS A 214 -2.59 -23.98 -0.52
CA LYS A 214 -1.37 -24.55 -1.15
C LYS A 214 -0.66 -23.53 -2.03
N ILE A 215 -1.38 -22.68 -2.77
CA ILE A 215 -0.78 -21.58 -3.55
C ILE A 215 -0.14 -20.58 -2.59
N VAL A 216 -0.87 -20.14 -1.56
CA VAL A 216 -0.37 -19.18 -0.56
C VAL A 216 0.94 -19.67 0.04
N THR A 217 0.99 -20.93 0.48
CA THR A 217 2.14 -21.53 1.18
C THR A 217 3.26 -22.05 0.27
N ASN A 218 3.14 -21.91 -1.04
CA ASN A 218 4.21 -22.29 -1.96
C ASN A 218 5.26 -21.19 -2.04
N ASN A 219 6.54 -21.55 -1.87
CA ASN A 219 7.68 -20.63 -1.83
C ASN A 219 7.93 -19.85 -3.15
N ASN A 220 7.21 -20.16 -4.22
CA ASN A 220 7.27 -19.41 -5.48
C ASN A 220 6.26 -18.26 -5.57
N TYR A 221 5.27 -18.19 -4.66
CA TYR A 221 4.17 -17.23 -4.73
C TYR A 221 4.07 -16.38 -3.46
N CYS A 222 2.99 -16.49 -2.68
CA CYS A 222 2.60 -15.49 -1.69
C CYS A 222 3.55 -15.45 -0.48
N VAL A 223 3.80 -16.61 0.15
CA VAL A 223 4.69 -16.70 1.33
C VAL A 223 6.14 -16.37 1.05
N LYS A 224 6.56 -16.27 -0.21
CA LYS A 224 7.91 -15.80 -0.56
C LYS A 224 8.21 -14.41 0.01
N CYS A 225 7.16 -13.57 0.12
CA CYS A 225 7.29 -12.20 0.59
C CYS A 225 6.35 -11.88 1.76
N HIS A 226 5.17 -12.49 1.81
CA HIS A 226 4.16 -12.16 2.81
C HIS A 226 4.31 -12.94 4.11
N LEU A 227 4.05 -12.26 5.24
CA LEU A 227 3.82 -12.93 6.52
C LEU A 227 2.44 -13.61 6.52
N VAL A 228 2.34 -14.73 7.22
CA VAL A 228 1.08 -15.48 7.39
C VAL A 228 1.06 -16.09 8.79
N GLY A 229 0.27 -15.51 9.70
CA GLY A 229 0.30 -15.89 11.12
C GLY A 229 1.70 -15.86 11.70
N GLY A 230 2.14 -16.97 12.29
CA GLY A 230 3.48 -17.09 12.87
C GLY A 230 4.61 -17.21 11.84
N TYR A 231 4.31 -17.33 10.55
CA TYR A 231 5.32 -17.46 9.50
C TYR A 231 5.79 -16.09 9.00
N SER A 232 7.11 -15.92 8.95
CA SER A 232 7.78 -14.83 8.24
C SER A 232 8.78 -15.43 7.25
N PRO A 233 8.78 -15.01 5.98
CA PRO A 233 9.83 -15.43 5.07
C PRO A 233 11.20 -14.94 5.55
N PRO A 234 12.26 -15.73 5.36
CA PRO A 234 13.62 -15.31 5.69
C PRO A 234 14.10 -14.25 4.69
N GLY A 235 15.08 -13.44 5.10
CA GLY A 235 15.76 -12.49 4.22
C GLY A 235 15.65 -11.05 4.69
N ASN A 236 15.74 -10.11 3.75
CA ASN A 236 15.74 -8.68 4.03
C ASN A 236 14.35 -8.23 4.56
N PRO A 237 14.25 -7.63 5.76
CA PRO A 237 13.01 -7.06 6.27
C PRO A 237 12.33 -6.05 5.33
N LYS A 238 13.11 -5.31 4.51
CA LYS A 238 12.58 -4.37 3.51
C LYS A 238 11.98 -5.05 2.28
N ALA A 239 12.18 -6.35 2.11
CA ALA A 239 11.52 -7.16 1.09
C ALA A 239 10.24 -7.84 1.61
N LEU A 240 9.91 -7.69 2.90
CA LEU A 240 8.70 -8.28 3.47
C LEU A 240 7.44 -7.50 3.06
N ALA A 241 6.43 -8.26 2.66
CA ALA A 241 5.10 -7.76 2.30
C ALA A 241 4.13 -7.90 3.49
N PRO A 242 3.00 -7.17 3.50
CA PRO A 242 2.05 -7.18 4.62
C PRO A 242 1.49 -8.56 4.98
N GLN A 243 0.98 -8.67 6.19
CA GLN A 243 0.44 -9.91 6.72
C GLN A 243 -0.89 -10.31 6.05
N LEU A 244 -1.00 -11.58 5.61
CA LEU A 244 -2.16 -12.04 4.83
C LEU A 244 -3.37 -12.46 5.68
N GLU A 245 -3.20 -12.87 6.94
CA GLU A 245 -4.31 -13.39 7.76
C GLU A 245 -5.34 -12.30 8.09
N VAL A 246 -4.91 -11.04 8.16
CA VAL A 246 -5.74 -9.87 8.48
C VAL A 246 -6.29 -9.16 7.23
N VAL A 247 -6.13 -9.72 6.03
CA VAL A 247 -6.64 -9.12 4.79
C VAL A 247 -8.15 -8.91 4.88
N HIS A 248 -8.88 -9.91 5.37
CA HIS A 248 -10.34 -9.89 5.53
C HIS A 248 -10.85 -8.77 6.43
N GLU A 249 -10.04 -8.26 7.36
CA GLU A 249 -10.44 -7.15 8.24
C GLU A 249 -10.26 -5.81 7.54
N ARG A 250 -9.19 -5.69 6.74
CA ARG A 250 -8.72 -4.40 6.20
C ARG A 250 -9.28 -4.09 4.83
N LEU A 251 -9.22 -5.03 3.91
CA LEU A 251 -9.44 -4.77 2.48
C LEU A 251 -10.86 -5.18 2.07
N ARG A 252 -11.38 -4.51 1.04
CA ARG A 252 -12.66 -4.86 0.42
C ARG A 252 -12.46 -6.04 -0.55
N PRO A 253 -13.40 -6.99 -0.69
CA PRO A 253 -13.26 -8.14 -1.58
C PRO A 253 -12.89 -7.79 -3.02
N ASP A 254 -13.57 -6.80 -3.62
CA ASP A 254 -13.26 -6.35 -4.99
C ASP A 254 -11.83 -5.82 -5.10
N TYR A 255 -11.35 -5.10 -4.10
CA TYR A 255 -9.98 -4.62 -4.10
C TYR A 255 -8.99 -5.78 -4.01
N VAL A 256 -9.24 -6.77 -3.13
CA VAL A 256 -8.38 -7.95 -2.98
C VAL A 256 -8.28 -8.72 -4.29
N HIS A 257 -9.42 -9.04 -4.91
CA HIS A 257 -9.48 -9.76 -6.18
C HIS A 257 -8.67 -9.05 -7.27
N ASN A 258 -8.98 -7.78 -7.51
CA ASN A 258 -8.34 -7.03 -8.58
C ASN A 258 -6.86 -6.71 -8.29
N TRP A 259 -6.49 -6.56 -7.00
CA TRP A 259 -5.10 -6.37 -6.59
C TRP A 259 -4.26 -7.62 -6.87
N ILE A 260 -4.77 -8.82 -6.59
CA ILE A 260 -4.06 -10.07 -6.90
C ILE A 260 -3.95 -10.26 -8.42
N ALA A 261 -5.02 -9.94 -9.15
CA ALA A 261 -5.06 -10.06 -10.61
C ALA A 261 -4.00 -9.19 -11.30
N ASN A 262 -3.88 -7.92 -10.89
CA ASN A 262 -2.92 -6.99 -11.47
C ASN A 262 -2.56 -5.83 -10.53
N PRO A 263 -1.60 -6.02 -9.61
CA PRO A 263 -1.33 -5.05 -8.55
C PRO A 263 -0.80 -3.71 -9.08
N LYS A 264 -0.06 -3.71 -10.20
CA LYS A 264 0.46 -2.49 -10.84
C LYS A 264 -0.63 -1.58 -11.41
N ARG A 265 -1.86 -2.09 -11.63
CA ARG A 265 -3.02 -1.25 -12.00
C ARG A 265 -3.52 -0.39 -10.85
N TYR A 266 -3.18 -0.74 -9.61
CA TYR A 266 -3.65 -0.08 -8.39
C TYR A 266 -2.54 0.71 -7.71
N LEU A 267 -1.33 0.16 -7.68
CA LEU A 267 -0.13 0.82 -7.18
C LEU A 267 0.98 0.64 -8.21
N PRO A 268 1.21 1.62 -9.10
CA PRO A 268 2.07 1.44 -10.28
C PRO A 268 3.50 1.02 -9.98
N TYR A 269 4.03 1.47 -8.84
CA TYR A 269 5.38 1.18 -8.36
C TYR A 269 5.45 -0.04 -7.43
N THR A 270 4.36 -0.79 -7.25
CA THR A 270 4.38 -1.97 -6.36
C THR A 270 5.40 -3.01 -6.83
N GLY A 271 6.15 -3.57 -5.86
CA GLY A 271 7.03 -4.72 -6.10
C GLY A 271 6.28 -6.05 -6.21
N MET A 272 4.97 -6.08 -5.92
CA MET A 272 4.19 -7.32 -6.03
C MET A 272 4.05 -7.73 -7.51
N PRO A 273 4.49 -8.95 -7.90
CA PRO A 273 4.34 -9.42 -9.26
C PRO A 273 2.90 -9.90 -9.53
N VAL A 274 2.58 -10.08 -10.81
CA VAL A 274 1.39 -10.83 -11.22
C VAL A 274 1.69 -12.32 -11.00
N ASN A 275 1.22 -12.86 -9.88
CA ASN A 275 1.47 -14.26 -9.50
C ASN A 275 0.59 -15.25 -10.28
N ILE A 276 -0.63 -14.83 -10.63
CA ILE A 276 -1.60 -15.63 -11.39
C ILE A 276 -1.93 -14.88 -12.70
N PRO A 277 -1.14 -15.06 -13.78
CA PRO A 277 -1.45 -14.45 -15.06
C PRO A 277 -2.79 -14.97 -15.63
N PHE A 278 -3.57 -14.09 -16.26
CA PHE A 278 -4.94 -14.39 -16.75
C PHE A 278 -5.05 -15.63 -17.64
N ASP A 279 -4.05 -15.90 -18.48
CA ASP A 279 -4.04 -17.02 -19.44
C ASP A 279 -3.07 -18.15 -19.06
N LYS A 280 -2.45 -18.06 -17.88
CA LYS A 280 -1.44 -18.99 -17.42
C LYS A 280 -1.62 -19.31 -15.92
N PRO A 281 -2.49 -20.28 -15.59
CA PRO A 281 -2.69 -20.65 -14.19
C PRO A 281 -1.41 -21.20 -13.58
N VAL A 282 -1.31 -21.15 -12.25
CA VAL A 282 -0.23 -21.84 -11.54
C VAL A 282 -0.41 -23.35 -11.63
N SER A 283 0.58 -24.09 -11.10
CA SER A 283 0.60 -25.56 -11.14
C SER A 283 -0.75 -26.14 -10.70
N GLN A 284 -1.27 -27.04 -11.54
CA GLN A 284 -2.52 -27.74 -11.31
C GLN A 284 -2.45 -28.68 -10.10
N ASP A 285 -1.24 -29.04 -9.65
CA ASP A 285 -1.02 -29.81 -8.41
C ASP A 285 -1.36 -29.00 -7.15
N LEU A 286 -1.32 -27.67 -7.24
CA LEU A 286 -1.69 -26.77 -6.15
C LEU A 286 -3.21 -26.55 -6.16
N TYR A 287 -3.76 -26.18 -7.32
CA TYR A 287 -5.17 -25.94 -7.55
C TYR A 287 -5.52 -26.27 -9.01
N HIS A 288 -6.41 -27.23 -9.23
CA HIS A 288 -6.80 -27.66 -10.57
C HIS A 288 -7.91 -26.74 -11.11
N GLY A 289 -7.58 -25.81 -12.01
CA GLY A 289 -8.54 -24.86 -12.55
C GLY A 289 -7.90 -23.77 -13.42
N THR A 290 -8.75 -22.89 -13.96
CA THR A 290 -8.32 -21.71 -14.71
C THR A 290 -7.68 -20.66 -13.79
N SER A 291 -6.99 -19.67 -14.37
CA SER A 291 -6.45 -18.54 -13.62
C SER A 291 -7.54 -17.78 -12.86
N ASP A 292 -8.71 -17.59 -13.47
CA ASP A 292 -9.85 -16.94 -12.82
C ASP A 292 -10.31 -17.76 -11.61
N GLN A 293 -10.45 -19.08 -11.74
CA GLN A 293 -10.83 -19.94 -10.60
C GLN A 293 -9.79 -19.92 -9.48
N GLN A 294 -8.50 -19.90 -9.81
CA GLN A 294 -7.42 -19.79 -8.82
C GLN A 294 -7.42 -18.42 -8.12
N LEU A 295 -7.67 -17.35 -8.87
CA LEU A 295 -7.76 -15.99 -8.37
C LEU A 295 -8.98 -15.81 -7.44
N ASP A 296 -10.13 -16.36 -7.83
CA ASP A 296 -11.34 -16.39 -7.01
C ASP A 296 -11.06 -17.14 -5.71
N ALA A 297 -10.42 -18.31 -5.79
CA ALA A 297 -10.06 -19.11 -4.61
C ALA A 297 -9.11 -18.39 -3.65
N LEU A 298 -8.11 -17.67 -4.18
CA LEU A 298 -7.22 -16.84 -3.37
C LEU A 298 -7.97 -15.70 -2.69
N THR A 299 -8.91 -15.06 -3.41
CA THR A 299 -9.74 -13.99 -2.86
C THR A 299 -10.61 -14.52 -1.74
N ASP A 300 -11.32 -15.63 -1.98
CA ASP A 300 -12.21 -16.25 -1.00
C ASP A 300 -11.43 -16.73 0.22
N LEU A 301 -10.26 -17.36 0.04
CA LEU A 301 -9.39 -17.73 1.16
C LEU A 301 -8.97 -16.52 2.00
N LEU A 302 -8.53 -15.43 1.37
CA LEU A 302 -8.07 -14.25 2.10
C LEU A 302 -9.21 -13.47 2.77
N MET A 303 -10.41 -13.50 2.20
CA MET A 303 -11.61 -12.89 2.79
C MET A 303 -12.26 -13.76 3.87
N HIS A 304 -12.01 -15.07 3.86
CA HIS A 304 -12.54 -16.04 4.84
C HIS A 304 -11.44 -16.70 5.68
N TYR A 305 -10.26 -16.08 5.78
CA TYR A 305 -9.08 -16.70 6.37
C TYR A 305 -9.31 -17.17 7.81
N ASP A 306 -9.93 -16.33 8.65
CA ASP A 306 -10.22 -16.66 10.04
C ASP A 306 -11.13 -17.91 10.15
N ARG A 307 -12.13 -18.02 9.27
CA ARG A 307 -13.00 -19.20 9.21
C ARG A 307 -12.24 -20.44 8.76
N PHE A 308 -11.41 -20.31 7.73
CA PHE A 308 -10.55 -21.40 7.27
C PHE A 308 -9.62 -21.88 8.38
N ALA A 309 -8.94 -20.96 9.07
CA ALA A 309 -8.03 -21.25 10.17
C ALA A 309 -8.75 -21.94 11.33
N LYS A 310 -9.91 -21.42 11.76
CA LYS A 310 -10.73 -22.01 12.84
C LYS A 310 -11.21 -23.43 12.53
N ARG A 311 -11.62 -23.71 11.28
CA ARG A 311 -12.03 -25.06 10.86
C ARG A 311 -10.88 -26.05 10.85
N ASN A 312 -9.66 -25.58 10.58
CA ASN A 312 -8.45 -26.38 10.57
C ASN A 312 -7.77 -26.47 11.94
N LEU A 313 -8.20 -25.67 12.91
CA LEU A 313 -7.77 -25.80 14.31
C LEU A 313 -8.54 -26.92 15.00
N SER A 314 -7.83 -27.96 15.45
CA SER A 314 -8.43 -29.02 16.27
C SER A 314 -8.38 -28.66 17.75
N LEU A 315 -9.51 -28.19 18.30
CA LEU A 315 -9.64 -27.93 19.74
C LEU A 315 -9.47 -29.22 20.56
N ASP A 316 -9.96 -30.35 20.06
CA ASP A 316 -9.79 -31.65 20.72
C ASP A 316 -8.32 -32.05 20.82
N ALA A 317 -7.51 -31.81 19.78
CA ALA A 317 -6.07 -32.05 19.84
C ALA A 317 -5.40 -31.15 20.89
N TYR A 318 -5.85 -29.90 21.00
CA TYR A 318 -5.34 -28.95 21.98
C TYR A 318 -5.68 -29.34 23.42
N LEU A 319 -6.92 -29.74 23.69
CA LEU A 319 -7.37 -30.16 25.03
C LEU A 319 -6.78 -31.51 25.47
N LYS A 320 -6.37 -32.35 24.52
CA LYS A 320 -5.71 -33.65 24.79
C LYS A 320 -4.20 -33.54 24.93
N GLN A 321 -3.60 -32.36 24.76
CA GLN A 321 -2.18 -32.18 25.04
C GLN A 321 -1.95 -32.37 26.55
N PRO A 322 -1.07 -33.30 26.95
CA PRO A 322 -0.70 -33.41 28.37
C PRO A 322 -0.09 -32.10 28.84
N PRO A 323 -0.29 -31.72 30.12
CA PRO A 323 0.29 -30.49 30.67
C PRO A 323 1.79 -30.47 30.37
N ALA A 324 2.29 -29.33 29.89
CA ALA A 324 3.69 -29.13 29.58
C ALA A 324 4.52 -29.59 30.79
N ALA A 325 5.44 -30.53 30.56
CA ALA A 325 6.31 -31.02 31.62
C ALA A 325 7.00 -29.81 32.28
N GLU A 326 6.90 -29.72 33.60
CA GLU A 326 7.64 -28.71 34.37
C GLU A 326 9.10 -28.71 33.90
N PRO A 327 9.74 -27.54 33.78
CA PRO A 327 11.15 -27.49 33.41
C PRO A 327 11.92 -28.34 34.42
N SER A 328 12.44 -29.47 33.91
CA SER A 328 13.23 -30.42 34.70
C SER A 328 14.31 -29.65 35.43
N SER A 329 14.29 -29.74 36.76
CA SER A 329 15.36 -29.26 37.62
C SER A 329 16.69 -29.79 37.08
N ALA A 330 17.49 -28.90 36.48
CA ALA A 330 18.81 -29.24 35.99
C ALA A 330 19.62 -29.86 37.15
N GLN A 331 20.09 -31.10 36.94
CA GLN A 331 21.12 -31.68 37.79
C GLN A 331 22.41 -30.84 37.68
N PRO A 332 23.22 -30.77 38.75
CA PRO A 332 24.28 -29.78 38.85
C PRO A 332 25.36 -30.02 37.79
N ALA A 333 25.71 -28.97 37.06
CA ALA A 333 26.87 -28.97 36.18
C ALA A 333 28.12 -29.32 36.98
N ALA A 334 28.92 -30.23 36.41
CA ALA A 334 30.22 -30.63 36.92
C ALA A 334 31.09 -29.38 37.18
N SER A 335 31.72 -29.38 38.36
CA SER A 335 32.68 -28.40 38.83
C SER A 335 33.77 -28.12 37.80
N ILE A 336 33.77 -26.89 37.28
CA ILE A 336 34.90 -26.32 36.54
C ILE A 336 35.75 -25.54 37.55
N ASP A 337 37.01 -25.92 37.58
CA ASP A 337 38.07 -25.43 38.44
C ASP A 337 38.19 -23.89 38.44
N SER A 338 38.26 -23.31 39.64
CA SER A 338 38.29 -21.87 39.87
C SER A 338 39.74 -21.38 39.99
N SER A 339 40.20 -20.60 39.01
CA SER A 339 41.33 -19.68 39.18
C SER A 339 40.80 -18.24 39.28
N PRO A 340 41.30 -17.41 40.23
CA PRO A 340 40.64 -16.17 40.61
C PRO A 340 40.99 -15.02 39.66
N SER A 341 39.99 -14.21 39.31
CA SER A 341 40.18 -12.88 38.72
C SER A 341 39.45 -11.85 39.57
N GLU A 342 40.13 -10.72 39.80
CA GLU A 342 39.86 -9.68 40.80
C GLU A 342 38.46 -9.01 40.73
N PRO A 343 37.98 -8.42 41.84
CA PRO A 343 36.65 -7.83 41.91
C PRO A 343 36.57 -6.46 41.22
N ILE A 344 35.59 -6.32 40.32
CA ILE A 344 35.14 -5.02 39.79
C ILE A 344 34.04 -4.48 40.74
N PRO A 345 34.13 -3.21 41.20
CA PRO A 345 33.20 -2.65 42.17
C PRO A 345 31.80 -2.40 41.58
N GLY A 346 30.76 -2.67 42.40
CA GLY A 346 29.36 -2.49 42.04
C GLY A 346 28.93 -1.02 41.89
N PRO A 347 27.83 -0.77 41.17
CA PRO A 347 27.32 0.59 40.93
C PRO A 347 26.74 1.20 42.20
N THR A 348 27.12 2.45 42.44
CA THR A 348 26.64 3.29 43.54
C THR A 348 25.35 4.00 43.13
N ASP A 349 24.39 4.04 44.06
CA ASP A 349 23.12 4.77 43.94
C ASP A 349 23.37 6.28 43.82
N GLY A 350 23.04 6.83 42.65
CA GLY A 350 23.00 8.28 42.39
C GLY A 350 21.56 8.77 42.20
N PRO A 351 21.21 9.98 42.68
CA PRO A 351 19.83 10.44 42.78
C PRO A 351 19.20 10.82 41.42
N VAL A 352 17.91 10.53 41.30
CA VAL A 352 17.02 10.86 40.18
C VAL A 352 16.88 12.39 40.03
N PRO A 353 17.09 12.98 38.84
CA PRO A 353 16.86 14.40 38.63
C PRO A 353 15.37 14.71 38.40
N THR A 354 14.83 15.58 39.26
CA THR A 354 13.51 16.22 39.18
C THR A 354 13.42 17.25 38.04
N ILE A 355 12.36 17.17 37.23
CA ILE A 355 12.00 18.18 36.20
C ILE A 355 11.15 19.28 36.86
N PRO A 356 11.45 20.58 36.67
CA PRO A 356 10.66 21.66 37.25
C PRO A 356 9.34 21.89 36.48
N ALA A 357 8.27 22.11 37.23
CA ALA A 357 6.95 22.48 36.72
C ALA A 357 6.96 23.94 36.21
N GLY A 358 6.86 24.12 34.89
CA GLY A 358 6.66 25.41 34.25
C GLY A 358 5.17 25.76 34.16
N THR A 359 4.73 26.76 34.92
CA THR A 359 3.44 27.42 34.75
C THR A 359 3.45 28.27 33.47
N GLY A 360 2.82 27.78 32.41
CA GLY A 360 2.54 28.52 31.19
C GLY A 360 1.05 28.56 30.93
N SER A 361 0.41 29.72 31.11
CA SER A 361 -0.97 29.97 30.73
C SER A 361 -1.09 29.93 29.20
N VAL A 362 -1.92 29.05 28.66
CA VAL A 362 -2.24 29.00 27.22
C VAL A 362 -3.48 29.86 27.00
N THR A 363 -3.28 31.06 26.45
CA THR A 363 -4.36 31.91 25.94
C THR A 363 -4.93 31.30 24.67
N LEU A 364 -6.20 30.87 24.73
CA LEU A 364 -6.98 30.41 23.58
C LEU A 364 -7.26 31.58 22.64
N LEU A 365 -6.56 31.64 21.50
CA LEU A 365 -6.92 32.51 20.37
C LEU A 365 -8.06 31.85 19.58
N HIS A 366 -9.25 32.42 19.69
CA HIS A 366 -10.38 32.17 18.79
C HIS A 366 -10.07 32.69 17.38
N PRO A 367 -10.32 31.92 16.31
CA PRO A 367 -10.39 32.49 14.97
C PRO A 367 -11.82 32.93 14.64
N ASP A 368 -12.04 34.25 14.61
CA ASP A 368 -13.20 34.88 13.99
C ASP A 368 -13.23 34.57 12.48
N ARG A 369 -14.35 34.01 12.03
CA ARG A 369 -14.75 33.98 10.61
C ARG A 369 -15.53 35.25 10.28
N PRO A 370 -15.28 35.88 9.11
CA PRO A 370 -16.36 36.55 8.40
C PRO A 370 -16.88 35.65 7.27
N ALA A 371 -18.16 35.31 7.39
CA ALA A 371 -18.97 34.76 6.31
C ALA A 371 -19.12 35.80 5.19
N VAL A 372 -18.82 35.41 3.95
CA VAL A 372 -19.26 36.15 2.77
C VAL A 372 -20.36 35.34 2.09
N SER A 373 -21.59 35.72 2.39
CA SER A 373 -22.79 35.35 1.64
C SER A 373 -22.78 36.08 0.30
N ARG A 374 -23.02 35.37 -0.81
CA ARG A 374 -23.40 36.00 -2.08
C ARG A 374 -24.65 35.30 -2.62
N THR A 375 -25.75 36.03 -2.55
CA THR A 375 -27.03 35.70 -3.19
C THR A 375 -27.07 36.29 -4.60
N ILE A 376 -27.29 35.39 -5.57
CA ILE A 376 -28.11 35.44 -6.79
C ILE A 376 -28.53 36.82 -7.33
N ALA A 377 -28.29 37.02 -8.64
CA ALA A 377 -29.17 37.81 -9.50
C ALA A 377 -29.55 36.98 -10.74
N VAL A 378 -30.85 36.74 -10.89
CA VAL A 378 -31.51 36.23 -12.10
C VAL A 378 -31.86 37.43 -12.96
N ALA A 379 -31.63 37.34 -14.27
CA ALA A 379 -32.18 38.28 -15.25
C ALA A 379 -32.73 37.49 -16.45
N GLY A 380 -34.06 37.36 -16.50
CA GLY A 380 -34.85 37.57 -17.71
C GLY A 380 -35.52 38.93 -17.54
N SER A 381 -35.90 39.71 -18.56
CA SER A 381 -36.42 39.40 -19.88
C SER A 381 -36.41 40.68 -20.73
N ASP A 382 -36.13 40.57 -22.03
CA ASP A 382 -37.03 40.96 -23.14
C ASP A 382 -36.48 40.38 -24.45
#